data_AF-A0A841CIH3-F1
#
_entry.id   AF-A0A841CIH3-F1
#
_cell.length_a   1.000
_cell.length_b   1.000
_cell.length_c   1.000
_cell.angle_alpha   90.00
_cell.angle_beta   90.00
_cell.angle_gamma   90.00
#
_symmetry.space_group_name_H-M   'P 1'
#
loop_
_entity.id
_entity.type
_entity.pdbx_description
1 polymer ?
#
loop_
_entity_poly.entity_id
_entity_poly.type
_entity_poly.pdbx_seq_one_letter_code
_entity_poly.pdbx_strand_id
1 'polypeptide(L)'
;MGQDHRDVVTTAQGSQVRMILRFEHDLGDGHCLARLVLREPPLPPVAVFTSIRSNPRTRGIGTNLGRLADALVAAVGDTLPVEWDRVVWIAHHGEFSDWHIDGAPETFTIAGLAHFNDHFHDEIDTHRRLRRREFEEEFGDLGLEPVPDAVRALGWEF
;
A
#
# COMPACT_ATOMS: atom_id res chain seq x y z
N MET A 1 -21.47 10.21 -5.82
CA MET A 1 -20.85 10.60 -4.54
C MET A 1 -20.29 9.31 -3.95
N GLY A 2 -19.00 9.03 -4.17
CA GLY A 2 -18.38 7.77 -3.75
C GLY A 2 -18.23 7.75 -2.22
N GLN A 3 -18.52 6.62 -1.58
CA GLN A 3 -18.17 6.43 -0.18
C GLN A 3 -16.65 6.55 -0.03
N ASP A 4 -16.22 7.33 0.95
CA ASP A 4 -14.83 7.38 1.38
C ASP A 4 -14.56 6.13 2.24
N HIS A 5 -13.90 5.14 1.64
CA HIS A 5 -13.56 3.88 2.31
C HIS A 5 -12.23 4.08 3.05
N ARG A 6 -12.24 4.91 4.10
CA ARG A 6 -11.08 5.27 4.90
C ARG A 6 -11.39 5.15 6.39
N ASP A 7 -10.43 4.65 7.15
CA ASP A 7 -10.42 4.75 8.59
C ASP A 7 -9.01 4.97 9.16
N VAL A 8 -8.96 5.20 10.48
CA VAL A 8 -7.74 5.30 11.26
C VAL A 8 -7.84 4.30 12.40
N VAL A 9 -6.82 3.47 12.54
CA VAL A 9 -6.71 2.46 13.60
C VAL A 9 -5.46 2.72 14.42
N THR A 10 -5.58 2.58 15.73
CA THR A 10 -4.41 2.56 16.61
C THR A 10 -4.00 1.11 16.83
N THR A 11 -2.78 0.76 16.44
CA THR A 11 -2.16 -0.54 16.69
C THR A 11 -1.17 -0.43 17.85
N ALA A 12 -0.61 -1.55 18.30
CA ALA A 12 0.46 -1.53 19.29
C ALA A 12 1.73 -0.84 18.78
N GLN A 13 1.85 -0.64 17.47
CA GLN A 13 3.04 -0.14 16.78
C GLN A 13 2.88 1.30 16.26
N GLY A 14 1.73 1.93 16.52
CA GLY A 14 1.46 3.31 16.17
C GLY A 14 0.05 3.51 15.62
N SER A 15 -0.14 4.63 14.92
CA SER A 15 -1.39 4.89 14.21
C SER A 15 -1.26 4.43 12.77
N GLN A 16 -2.31 3.81 12.25
CA GLN A 16 -2.40 3.35 10.88
C GLN A 16 -3.60 4.00 10.21
N VAL A 17 -3.39 4.56 9.02
CA VAL A 17 -4.48 4.97 8.13
C VAL A 17 -4.68 3.88 7.10
N ARG A 18 -5.92 3.42 6.94
CA ARG A 18 -6.28 2.40 5.95
C ARG A 18 -7.32 2.97 5.00
N MET A 19 -7.19 2.65 3.72
CA MET A 19 -8.20 3.04 2.74
C MET A 19 -8.20 2.16 1.50
N ILE A 20 -9.32 2.16 0.78
CA ILE A 20 -9.34 1.74 -0.63
C ILE A 20 -8.90 2.93 -1.48
N LEU A 21 -7.65 2.90 -1.90
CA LEU A 21 -7.05 3.93 -2.74
C LEU A 21 -7.36 3.62 -4.20
N ARG A 22 -7.94 4.59 -4.91
CA ARG A 22 -8.10 4.54 -6.36
C ARG A 22 -6.93 5.25 -7.03
N PHE A 23 -6.51 4.76 -8.17
CA PHE A 23 -5.38 5.31 -8.92
C PHE A 23 -5.57 5.12 -10.43
N GLU A 24 -4.93 5.99 -11.20
CA GLU A 24 -4.91 5.90 -12.65
C GLU A 24 -3.90 4.85 -13.10
N HIS A 25 -4.41 3.79 -13.73
CA HIS A 25 -3.60 2.75 -14.37
C HIS A 25 -3.71 2.87 -15.89
N ASP A 26 -2.68 2.46 -16.63
CA ASP A 26 -2.60 2.61 -18.09
C ASP A 26 -3.71 1.86 -18.86
N LEU A 27 -4.42 0.97 -18.18
CA LEU A 27 -5.53 0.18 -18.71
C LEU A 27 -6.91 0.65 -18.20
N GLY A 28 -6.96 1.82 -17.55
CA GLY A 28 -8.12 2.41 -16.87
C GLY A 28 -8.01 2.32 -15.35
N ASP A 29 -8.93 2.96 -14.62
CA ASP A 29 -8.88 3.07 -13.16
C ASP A 29 -8.69 1.72 -12.45
N GLY A 30 -7.75 1.72 -11.50
CA GLY A 30 -7.48 0.62 -10.58
C GLY A 30 -7.74 1.03 -9.12
N HIS A 31 -7.75 0.03 -8.24
CA HIS A 31 -7.83 0.27 -6.80
C HIS A 31 -7.01 -0.75 -6.00
N CYS A 32 -6.57 -0.34 -4.83
CA CYS A 32 -5.82 -1.18 -3.89
C CYS A 32 -6.20 -0.85 -2.45
N LEU A 33 -5.90 -1.76 -1.53
CA LEU A 33 -5.86 -1.43 -0.11
C LEU A 33 -4.55 -0.69 0.19
N ALA A 34 -4.62 0.59 0.53
CA ALA A 34 -3.48 1.35 1.02
C ALA A 34 -3.49 1.38 2.56
N ARG A 35 -2.32 1.15 3.15
CA ARG A 35 -2.11 1.16 4.60
C ARG A 35 -0.87 2.00 4.91
N LEU A 36 -1.05 3.16 5.53
CA LEU A 36 0.04 4.02 5.98
C LEU A 36 0.22 3.85 7.48
N VAL A 37 1.33 3.23 7.88
CA VAL A 37 1.72 3.00 9.26
C VAL A 37 2.63 4.13 9.73
N LEU A 38 2.14 4.94 10.66
CA LEU A 38 2.87 6.02 11.32
C LEU A 38 3.62 5.42 12.51
N ARG A 39 4.93 5.23 12.34
CA ARG A 39 5.82 4.69 13.38
C ARG A 39 6.40 5.81 14.24
N GLU A 40 6.76 5.48 15.47
CA GLU A 40 7.42 6.43 16.36
C GLU A 40 8.82 6.80 15.83
N PRO A 41 9.20 8.10 15.85
CA PRO A 41 10.55 8.52 15.50
C PRO A 41 11.62 7.78 16.33
N PRO A 42 12.77 7.42 15.74
CA PRO A 42 13.28 7.88 14.44
C PRO A 42 12.87 7.00 13.24
N LEU A 43 12.00 6.00 13.43
CA LEU A 43 11.63 5.07 12.36
C LEU A 43 10.77 5.77 11.29
N PRO A 44 11.06 5.57 9.99
CA PRO A 44 10.27 6.18 8.92
C PRO A 44 8.86 5.59 8.87
N PRO A 45 7.82 6.33 8.44
CA PRO A 45 6.53 5.73 8.15
C PRO A 45 6.63 4.67 7.03
N VAL A 46 5.68 3.73 6.99
CA VAL A 46 5.64 2.68 5.97
C VAL A 46 4.29 2.71 5.26
N ALA A 47 4.29 2.84 3.94
CA ALA A 47 3.12 2.75 3.10
C ALA A 47 3.08 1.38 2.41
N VAL A 48 2.05 0.60 2.69
CA VAL A 48 1.82 -0.72 2.09
C VAL A 48 0.60 -0.65 1.17
N PHE A 49 0.84 -0.75 -0.12
CA PHE A 49 -0.18 -0.88 -1.15
C PHE A 49 -0.41 -2.36 -1.45
N THR A 50 -1.62 -2.84 -1.22
CA THR A 50 -1.97 -4.26 -1.38
C THR A 50 -2.91 -4.44 -2.56
N SER A 51 -2.50 -5.27 -3.52
CA SER A 51 -3.36 -5.63 -4.65
C SER A 51 -4.54 -6.45 -4.13
N ILE A 52 -5.76 -6.14 -4.53
CA ILE A 52 -6.95 -6.87 -4.12
C ILE A 52 -7.71 -7.38 -5.35
N ARG A 53 -8.20 -8.62 -5.26
CA ARG A 53 -8.85 -9.36 -6.37
C ARG A 53 -10.12 -8.72 -6.95
N SER A 54 -10.71 -7.75 -6.26
CA SER A 54 -11.87 -6.98 -6.77
C SER A 54 -11.47 -5.98 -7.86
N ASN A 55 -10.18 -5.74 -8.06
CA ASN A 55 -9.67 -4.93 -9.16
C ASN A 55 -9.87 -5.68 -10.49
N PRO A 56 -10.39 -5.04 -11.57
CA PRO A 56 -10.48 -5.70 -12.87
C PRO A 56 -9.14 -6.33 -13.28
N ARG A 57 -9.20 -7.51 -13.92
CA ARG A 57 -8.01 -8.25 -14.35
C ARG A 57 -7.05 -7.31 -15.07
N THR A 58 -5.75 -7.40 -14.76
CA THR A 58 -4.65 -6.56 -15.28
C THR A 58 -4.57 -5.11 -14.79
N ARG A 59 -5.47 -4.66 -13.89
CA ARG A 59 -5.45 -3.29 -13.33
C ARG A 59 -5.04 -3.23 -11.86
N GLY A 60 -4.59 -4.37 -11.32
CA GLY A 60 -3.98 -4.47 -9.98
C GLY A 60 -2.71 -3.63 -9.84
N ILE A 61 -2.06 -3.75 -8.68
CA ILE A 61 -0.77 -3.07 -8.48
C ILE A 61 0.24 -3.64 -9.49
N GLY A 62 0.72 -2.78 -10.38
CA GLY A 62 1.77 -3.09 -11.34
C GLY A 62 3.14 -2.64 -10.84
N THR A 63 4.01 -2.27 -11.78
CA THR A 63 5.37 -1.75 -11.50
C THR A 63 5.42 -0.24 -11.34
N ASN A 64 4.28 0.46 -11.31
CA ASN A 64 4.22 1.92 -11.19
C ASN A 64 3.70 2.29 -9.79
N LEU A 65 4.58 2.19 -8.79
CA LEU A 65 4.26 2.59 -7.43
C LEU A 65 4.32 4.11 -7.26
N GLY A 66 4.99 4.84 -8.16
CA GLY A 66 5.01 6.30 -8.17
C GLY A 66 3.61 6.91 -8.19
N ARG A 67 2.76 6.47 -9.12
CA ARG A 67 1.35 6.92 -9.19
C ARG A 67 0.53 6.57 -7.95
N LEU A 68 0.83 5.45 -7.29
CA LEU A 68 0.18 5.06 -6.04
C LEU A 68 0.61 5.97 -4.88
N ALA A 69 1.89 6.32 -4.82
CA ALA A 69 2.42 7.27 -3.86
C ALA A 69 1.77 8.66 -4.06
N ASP A 70 1.73 9.18 -5.28
CA ASP A 70 1.04 10.43 -5.61
C ASP A 70 -0.42 10.42 -5.16
N ALA A 71 -1.15 9.34 -5.49
CA ALA A 71 -2.55 9.18 -5.11
C ALA A 71 -2.74 9.16 -3.57
N LEU A 72 -1.83 8.51 -2.83
CA LEU A 72 -1.86 8.50 -1.37
C LEU A 72 -1.60 9.90 -0.80
N VAL A 73 -0.56 10.59 -1.30
CA VAL A 73 -0.24 11.96 -0.86
C VAL A 73 -1.41 12.90 -1.14
N ALA A 74 -2.04 12.82 -2.31
CA ALA A 74 -3.24 13.60 -2.61
C ALA A 74 -4.42 13.27 -1.67
N ALA A 75 -4.57 12.01 -1.26
CA ALA A 75 -5.68 11.59 -0.41
C ALA A 75 -5.52 11.99 1.07
N VAL A 76 -4.30 12.04 1.59
CA VAL A 76 -4.06 12.24 3.03
C VAL A 76 -3.01 13.31 3.40
N GLY A 77 -2.29 13.86 2.42
CA GLY A 77 -1.16 14.79 2.59
C GLY A 77 -1.49 16.03 3.40
N ASP A 78 -2.64 16.64 3.17
CA ASP A 78 -3.08 17.83 3.91
C ASP A 78 -3.58 17.52 5.33
N THR A 79 -3.81 16.24 5.63
CA THR A 79 -4.40 15.79 6.92
C THR A 79 -3.38 15.18 7.88
N LEU A 80 -2.21 14.77 7.38
CA LEU A 80 -1.21 14.05 8.16
C LEU A 80 0.16 14.73 8.03
N PRO A 81 0.85 15.02 9.15
CA PRO A 81 2.18 15.62 9.12
C PRO A 81 3.26 14.56 8.81
N VAL A 82 3.29 14.07 7.56
CA VAL A 82 4.22 13.02 7.12
C VAL A 82 5.33 13.62 6.26
N GLU A 83 6.59 13.31 6.61
CA GLU A 83 7.74 13.57 5.75
C GLU A 83 7.76 12.53 4.61
N TRP A 84 7.08 12.83 3.50
CA TRP A 84 6.84 11.87 2.40
C TRP A 84 8.12 11.31 1.76
N ASP A 85 9.20 12.11 1.72
CA ASP A 85 10.51 11.69 1.21
C ASP A 85 11.17 10.59 2.07
N ARG A 86 10.67 10.35 3.29
CA ARG A 86 11.17 9.32 4.20
C ARG A 86 10.29 8.09 4.26
N VAL A 87 9.14 8.09 3.59
CA VAL A 87 8.23 6.95 3.60
C VAL A 87 8.86 5.77 2.89
N VAL A 88 8.76 4.58 3.49
CA VAL A 88 9.10 3.33 2.82
C VAL A 88 7.88 2.83 2.07
N TRP A 89 8.00 2.71 0.75
CA TRP A 89 6.91 2.33 -0.16
C TRP A 89 6.96 0.85 -0.48
N ILE A 90 5.84 0.14 -0.27
CA ILE A 90 5.80 -1.32 -0.36
C ILE A 90 4.57 -1.76 -1.16
N ALA A 91 4.79 -2.51 -2.24
CA ALA A 91 3.74 -3.27 -2.91
C ALA A 91 3.59 -4.66 -2.27
N HIS A 92 2.36 -5.07 -1.98
CA HIS A 92 2.04 -6.30 -1.29
C HIS A 92 1.10 -7.16 -2.15
N HIS A 93 1.52 -8.40 -2.38
CA HIS A 93 0.78 -9.39 -3.18
C HIS A 93 0.71 -10.73 -2.44
N GLY A 94 -0.36 -11.48 -2.67
CA GLY A 94 -0.54 -12.85 -2.18
C GLY A 94 -1.77 -13.47 -2.84
N GLU A 95 -2.31 -14.54 -2.25
CA GLU A 95 -3.55 -15.20 -2.71
C GLU A 95 -4.76 -14.25 -2.82
N PHE A 96 -4.76 -13.14 -2.07
CA PHE A 96 -5.81 -12.13 -2.10
C PHE A 96 -5.76 -11.20 -3.33
N SER A 97 -4.70 -11.28 -4.14
CA SER A 97 -4.48 -10.35 -5.26
C SER A 97 -5.24 -10.73 -6.53
N ASP A 98 -5.50 -12.02 -6.77
CA ASP A 98 -6.18 -12.54 -7.97
C ASP A 98 -6.88 -13.87 -7.63
N TRP A 99 -8.04 -14.12 -8.23
CA TRP A 99 -8.84 -15.34 -8.02
C TRP A 99 -8.18 -16.61 -8.55
N HIS A 100 -7.17 -16.50 -9.42
CA HIS A 100 -6.52 -17.63 -10.09
C HIS A 100 -5.20 -18.07 -9.44
N ILE A 101 -4.77 -17.43 -8.36
CA ILE A 101 -3.47 -17.69 -7.71
C ILE A 101 -3.63 -18.25 -6.29
N ASP A 102 -4.54 -19.22 -6.14
CA ASP A 102 -4.78 -19.89 -4.87
C ASP A 102 -3.49 -20.47 -4.27
N GLY A 103 -3.27 -20.23 -2.98
CA GLY A 103 -2.06 -20.62 -2.26
C GLY A 103 -0.78 -19.87 -2.68
N ALA A 104 -0.87 -18.79 -3.46
CA ALA A 104 0.30 -17.99 -3.79
C ALA A 104 0.89 -17.33 -2.53
N PRO A 105 2.21 -17.49 -2.30
CA PRO A 105 2.84 -16.95 -1.12
C PRO A 105 2.79 -15.43 -1.12
N GLU A 106 2.65 -14.85 0.06
CA GLU A 106 2.75 -13.41 0.22
C GLU A 106 4.15 -12.91 -0.11
N THR A 107 4.19 -11.78 -0.82
CA THR A 107 5.43 -11.08 -1.15
C THR A 107 5.26 -9.57 -1.03
N PHE A 108 6.34 -8.93 -0.61
CA PHE A 108 6.44 -7.51 -0.32
C PHE A 108 7.55 -6.94 -1.20
N THR A 109 7.24 -6.02 -2.09
CA THR A 109 8.24 -5.35 -2.93
C THR A 109 8.45 -3.96 -2.40
N ILE A 110 9.61 -3.73 -1.79
CA ILE A 110 10.05 -2.38 -1.44
C ILE A 110 10.40 -1.67 -2.74
N ALA A 111 9.74 -0.55 -3.02
CA ALA A 111 10.04 0.31 -4.15
C ALA A 111 10.92 1.47 -3.72
N GLY A 112 11.98 1.73 -4.48
CA GLY A 112 12.65 3.02 -4.39
C GLY A 112 11.90 3.99 -5.28
N LEU A 113 11.46 5.09 -4.70
CA LEU A 113 10.79 6.16 -5.44
C LEU A 113 11.64 7.41 -5.34
N ALA A 114 11.90 8.04 -6.49
CA ALA A 114 12.45 9.38 -6.56
C ALA A 114 11.31 10.39 -6.69
N HIS A 115 11.42 11.50 -5.98
CA HIS A 115 10.48 12.60 -6.10
C HIS A 115 11.03 13.64 -7.07
N PHE A 116 10.34 13.88 -8.18
CA PHE A 116 10.76 14.82 -9.24
C PHE A 116 9.55 15.53 -9.84
N ASN A 117 9.64 16.85 -10.00
CA ASN A 117 8.54 17.69 -10.51
C ASN A 117 7.19 17.45 -9.81
N ASP A 118 7.19 17.39 -8.47
CA ASP A 118 6.00 17.15 -7.64
C ASP A 118 5.33 15.78 -7.83
N HIS A 119 6.04 14.81 -8.43
CA HIS A 119 5.57 13.45 -8.67
C HIS A 119 6.58 12.38 -8.24
N PHE A 120 6.08 11.26 -7.73
CA PHE A 120 6.91 10.09 -7.46
C PHE A 120 7.15 9.27 -8.74
N HIS A 121 8.39 8.84 -8.92
CA HIS A 121 8.84 8.01 -10.03
C HIS A 121 9.55 6.76 -9.51
N ASP A 122 9.18 5.59 -10.04
CA ASP A 122 9.85 4.33 -9.71
C ASP A 122 11.31 4.30 -10.19
N GLU A 123 12.21 3.98 -9.27
CA GLU A 123 13.58 3.59 -9.57
C GLU A 123 13.66 2.06 -9.58
N ILE A 124 13.22 1.44 -10.69
CA ILE A 124 13.03 -0.02 -10.78
C ILE A 124 14.27 -0.81 -10.34
N ASP A 125 15.48 -0.31 -10.63
CA ASP A 125 16.75 -0.95 -10.28
C ASP A 125 16.99 -1.05 -8.76
N THR A 126 16.26 -0.28 -7.94
CA THR A 126 16.36 -0.31 -6.48
C THR A 126 15.26 -1.15 -5.83
N HIS A 127 14.36 -1.75 -6.62
CA HIS A 127 13.26 -2.55 -6.07
C HIS A 127 13.81 -3.85 -5.45
N ARG A 128 13.34 -4.16 -4.24
CA ARG A 128 13.68 -5.42 -3.56
C ARG A 128 12.43 -6.17 -3.15
N ARG A 129 12.34 -7.41 -3.61
CA ARG A 129 11.26 -8.32 -3.23
C ARG A 129 11.65 -9.15 -2.02
N LEU A 130 10.78 -9.15 -1.03
CA LEU A 130 10.86 -9.90 0.22
C LEU A 130 9.70 -10.89 0.31
N ARG A 131 9.95 -12.02 0.95
CA ARG A 131 8.93 -12.93 1.46
C ARG A 131 8.48 -12.47 2.84
N ARG A 132 7.35 -13.00 3.31
CA ARG A 132 6.77 -12.65 4.61
C ARG A 132 7.79 -12.64 5.77
N ARG A 133 8.58 -13.71 5.90
CA ARG A 133 9.59 -13.81 6.96
C ARG A 133 10.66 -12.70 6.87
N GLU A 134 11.17 -12.43 5.67
CA GLU A 134 12.20 -11.39 5.46
C GLU A 134 11.63 -9.99 5.75
N PHE A 135 10.37 -9.77 5.38
CA PHE A 135 9.64 -8.55 5.69
C PHE A 135 9.47 -8.36 7.21
N GLU A 136 9.07 -9.40 7.94
CA GLU A 136 8.93 -9.36 9.41
C GLU A 136 10.29 -9.18 10.11
N GLU A 137 11.36 -9.80 9.61
CA GLU A 137 12.71 -9.62 10.12
C GLU A 137 13.21 -8.17 9.94
N GLU A 138 12.81 -7.49 8.85
CA GLU A 138 13.24 -6.12 8.54
C GLU A 138 12.38 -5.04 9.18
N PHE A 139 11.06 -5.20 9.19
CA PHE A 139 10.11 -4.18 9.64
C PHE A 139 9.50 -4.49 11.02
N GLY A 140 9.72 -5.69 11.55
CA GLY A 140 8.99 -6.18 12.71
C GLY A 140 7.52 -6.45 12.40
N ASP A 141 6.73 -6.58 13.45
CA ASP A 141 5.27 -6.60 13.32
C ASP A 141 4.76 -5.17 13.09
N LEU A 142 4.21 -4.88 11.91
CA LEU A 142 3.59 -3.60 11.60
C LEU A 142 2.10 -3.54 11.98
N GLY A 143 1.54 -4.59 12.59
CA GLY A 143 0.12 -4.68 12.93
C GLY A 143 -0.78 -4.80 11.70
N LEU A 144 -0.26 -5.35 10.60
CA LEU A 144 -1.04 -5.52 9.36
C LEU A 144 -2.03 -6.67 9.51
N GLU A 145 -3.30 -6.32 9.74
CA GLU A 145 -4.38 -7.30 9.71
C GLU A 145 -4.43 -8.09 8.38
N PRO A 146 -4.97 -9.32 8.40
CA PRO A 146 -5.25 -10.07 7.18
C PRO A 146 -6.03 -9.22 6.18
N VAL A 147 -5.63 -9.27 4.92
CA VAL A 147 -6.19 -8.42 3.85
C VAL A 147 -7.72 -8.53 3.74
N PRO A 148 -8.34 -9.73 3.78
CA PRO A 148 -9.80 -9.84 3.72
C PRO A 148 -10.51 -9.12 4.86
N ASP A 149 -9.91 -9.09 6.05
CA ASP A 149 -10.52 -8.47 7.23
C ASP A 149 -10.39 -6.95 7.18
N ALA A 150 -9.22 -6.44 6.79
CA ALA A 150 -9.00 -5.01 6.58
C ALA A 150 -9.93 -4.44 5.50
N VAL A 151 -10.11 -5.14 4.37
CA VAL A 151 -11.01 -4.72 3.28
C VAL A 151 -12.46 -4.72 3.75
N ARG A 152 -12.88 -5.75 4.51
CA ARG A 152 -14.24 -5.84 5.06
C ARG A 152 -14.52 -4.73 6.08
N ALA A 153 -13.54 -4.37 6.91
CA ALA A 153 -13.67 -3.28 7.88
C ALA A 153 -13.94 -1.93 7.21
N LEU A 154 -13.41 -1.71 5.99
CA LEU A 154 -13.66 -0.54 5.17
C LEU A 154 -15.01 -0.58 4.42
N GLY A 155 -15.81 -1.61 4.63
CA GLY A 155 -17.09 -1.81 3.93
C GLY A 155 -16.93 -2.10 2.43
N TRP A 156 -15.77 -2.61 2.01
CA TRP A 156 -15.50 -2.96 0.62
C TRP A 156 -15.71 -4.45 0.37
N GLU A 157 -16.25 -4.80 -0.81
CA GLU A 157 -16.44 -6.19 -1.20
C GLU A 157 -15.14 -6.78 -1.77
N PHE A 158 -14.71 -7.88 -1.16
CA PHE A 158 -13.47 -8.58 -1.46
C PHE A 158 -13.71 -9.76 -2.41
#